data_AF-A0A939UWX1-F1
#
_entry.id   AF-A0A939UWX1-F1
#
_cell.length_a   1.000
_cell.length_b   1.000
_cell.length_c   1.000
_cell.angle_alpha   90.00
_cell.angle_beta   90.00
_cell.angle_gamma   90.00
#
_symmetry.space_group_name_H-M   'P 1'
#
loop_
_entity.id
_entity.type
_entity.pdbx_description
1 polymer ?
#
loop_
_entity_poly.entity_id
_entity_poly.type
_entity_poly.pdbx_seq_one_letter_code
_entity_poly.pdbx_strand_id
1 'polypeptide(L)'
;MAKNTDPNVVLSLEKINELEEIIESSPAPRFGGNTDRRIVDIDEIYNLLGDLKVTIPEDVRKADSIISDAKNITSKAETYATELVDNAQARADAIIGEAETKKNNIITTAEANASSIVAEAEAKREELINEHSIMAEAERRANLLERKAEYNAKKVYDNAKTYADGVLGSLMQFLEDYYEVVEINRKDLGVVPKPDFNESPDEAKAKEEEAEKAKAAEEEESGGFFGLFKRKKKPEDVEEDDEDV
;
A
#
# COMPACT_ATOMS: atom_id res chain seq x y z
N MET A 1 33.44 34.36 60.08
CA MET A 1 33.36 33.04 60.72
C MET A 1 33.80 33.22 62.16
N ALA A 2 32.85 33.13 63.09
CA ALA A 2 33.07 33.50 64.48
C ALA A 2 34.07 32.55 65.15
N LYS A 3 35.01 33.13 65.88
CA LYS A 3 35.97 32.46 66.76
C LYS A 3 35.19 31.75 67.87
N ASN A 4 34.75 30.53 67.63
CA ASN A 4 34.24 29.64 68.67
C ASN A 4 35.43 28.88 69.24
N THR A 5 36.34 29.63 69.86
CA THR A 5 37.49 29.07 70.58
C THR A 5 36.99 28.62 71.94
N ASP A 6 37.27 27.37 72.32
CA ASP A 6 36.79 26.82 73.58
C ASP A 6 37.15 27.73 74.76
N PRO A 7 36.22 27.99 75.70
CA PRO A 7 36.43 28.94 76.80
C PRO A 7 37.63 28.56 77.67
N ASN A 8 37.94 27.27 77.76
CA ASN A 8 39.12 26.77 78.48
C ASN A 8 40.44 27.05 77.73
N VAL A 9 40.45 27.02 76.40
CA VAL A 9 41.64 27.37 75.59
C VAL A 9 41.92 28.86 75.71
N VAL A 10 40.87 29.68 75.74
CA VAL A 10 40.98 31.13 76.01
C VAL A 10 41.52 31.38 77.41
N LEU A 11 41.01 30.66 78.42
CA LEU A 11 41.46 30.76 79.80
C LEU A 11 42.92 30.29 79.99
N SER A 12 43.32 29.21 79.33
CA SER A 12 44.71 28.72 79.32
C SER A 12 45.66 29.77 78.73
N LEU A 13 45.26 30.43 77.64
CA LEU A 13 46.04 31.49 77.00
C LEU A 13 46.12 32.75 77.86
N GLU A 14 45.03 33.13 78.52
CA GLU A 14 44.98 34.24 79.47
C GLU A 14 45.97 34.03 80.63
N LYS A 15 45.99 32.83 81.22
CA LYS A 15 46.92 32.48 82.31
C LYS A 15 48.38 32.42 81.88
N ILE A 16 48.64 32.03 80.62
CA ILE A 16 49.98 32.10 80.04
C ILE A 16 50.43 33.57 79.88
N ASN A 17 49.55 34.44 79.38
CA ASN A 17 49.85 35.87 79.25
C ASN A 17 50.05 36.55 80.60
N GLU A 18 49.27 36.17 81.62
CA GLU A 18 49.44 36.66 83.00
C GLU A 18 50.79 36.22 83.59
N LEU A 19 51.20 34.98 83.34
CA LEU A 19 52.52 34.48 83.74
C LEU A 19 53.66 35.22 83.00
N GLU A 20 53.46 35.54 81.73
CA GLU A 20 54.40 36.36 80.94
C GLU A 20 54.50 37.79 81.50
N GLU A 21 53.38 38.43 81.81
CA GLU A 21 53.33 39.78 82.38
C GLU A 21 54.01 39.86 83.76
N ILE A 22 53.80 38.87 84.62
CA ILE A 22 54.46 38.78 85.93
C ILE A 22 55.98 38.64 85.77
N ILE A 23 56.45 37.88 84.79
CA ILE A 23 57.89 37.71 84.52
C ILE A 23 58.50 38.99 83.93
N GLU A 24 57.81 39.67 83.03
CA GLU A 24 58.29 40.91 82.37
C GLU A 24 58.31 42.11 83.33
N SER A 25 57.28 42.27 84.15
CA SER A 25 57.14 43.36 85.11
C SER A 25 57.95 43.17 86.40
N SER A 26 58.49 41.97 86.61
CA SER A 26 59.22 41.62 87.83
C SER A 26 60.51 42.47 88.01
N PRO A 27 60.78 42.98 89.24
CA PRO A 27 62.00 43.74 89.52
C PRO A 27 63.29 42.91 89.39
N ALA A 28 64.35 43.52 88.86
CA ALA A 28 65.70 42.95 88.88
C ALA A 28 66.30 43.00 90.30
N PRO A 29 67.06 41.97 90.74
CA PRO A 29 67.65 41.92 92.06
C PRO A 29 68.70 43.03 92.25
N ARG A 30 68.61 43.75 93.37
CA ARG A 30 69.47 44.91 93.68
C ARG A 30 70.92 44.54 94.05
N PHE A 31 71.18 43.27 94.36
CA PHE A 31 72.48 42.78 94.81
C PHE A 31 72.85 41.48 94.08
N GLY A 32 73.36 41.60 92.86
CA GLY A 32 73.85 40.50 92.04
C GLY A 32 73.91 40.95 90.59
N GLY A 33 75.11 41.11 90.02
CA GLY A 33 75.36 41.79 88.74
C GLY A 33 74.79 41.16 87.46
N ASN A 34 73.74 40.33 87.55
CA ASN A 34 73.05 39.76 86.40
C ASN A 34 71.63 40.35 86.30
N THR A 35 71.45 41.29 85.37
CA THR A 35 70.19 41.96 85.02
C THR A 35 69.12 41.05 84.40
N ASP A 36 69.47 39.82 84.04
CA ASP A 36 68.56 38.83 83.46
C ASP A 36 67.77 38.05 84.52
N ARG A 37 68.12 38.21 85.80
CA ARG A 37 67.37 37.59 86.90
C ARG A 37 66.19 38.48 87.29
N ARG A 38 65.06 37.85 87.56
CA ARG A 38 63.80 38.48 87.97
C ARG A 38 63.37 37.90 89.31
N ILE A 39 62.85 38.74 90.21
CA ILE A 39 62.33 38.31 91.52
C ILE A 39 60.82 38.14 91.38
N VAL A 40 60.36 36.90 91.40
CA VAL A 40 58.93 36.59 91.24
C VAL A 40 58.40 35.89 92.50
N ASP A 41 57.13 36.15 92.82
CA ASP A 41 56.43 35.42 93.86
C ASP A 41 56.21 33.96 93.41
N ILE A 42 56.73 33.05 94.22
CA ILE A 42 56.70 31.61 93.95
C ILE A 42 55.27 31.08 94.08
N ASP A 43 54.48 31.63 95.00
CA ASP A 43 53.11 31.16 95.25
C ASP A 43 52.17 31.56 94.09
N GLU A 44 52.36 32.76 93.54
CA GLU A 44 51.61 33.27 92.37
C GLU A 44 51.89 32.43 91.11
N ILE A 45 53.16 32.11 90.83
CA ILE A 45 53.54 31.20 89.73
C ILE A 45 52.95 29.81 89.94
N TYR A 46 53.01 29.26 91.16
CA TYR A 46 52.49 27.92 91.43
C TYR A 46 50.98 27.83 91.24
N ASN A 47 50.23 28.89 91.54
CA ASN A 47 48.79 28.95 91.28
C ASN A 47 48.50 28.95 89.77
N LEU A 48 49.18 29.82 89.00
CA LEU A 48 49.02 29.87 87.53
C LEU A 48 49.42 28.55 86.86
N LEU A 49 50.53 27.95 87.29
CA LEU A 49 50.98 26.66 86.78
C LEU A 49 50.05 25.51 87.22
N GLY A 50 49.49 25.59 88.42
CA GLY A 50 48.51 24.64 88.95
C GLY A 50 47.23 24.64 88.13
N ASP A 51 46.76 25.82 87.76
CA ASP A 51 45.60 26.00 86.89
C ASP A 51 45.88 25.54 85.47
N LEU A 52 47.03 25.91 84.90
CA LEU A 52 47.44 25.50 83.55
C LEU A 52 47.59 23.97 83.45
N LYS A 53 48.05 23.35 84.53
CA LYS A 53 48.15 21.88 84.66
C LYS A 53 46.78 21.19 84.61
N VAL A 54 45.69 21.88 84.95
CA VAL A 54 44.34 21.33 84.87
C VAL A 54 43.70 21.66 83.52
N THR A 55 43.88 22.87 83.00
CA THR A 55 43.19 23.32 81.78
C THR A 55 43.81 22.72 80.50
N ILE A 56 45.14 22.65 80.38
CA ILE A 56 45.79 22.11 79.16
C ILE A 56 45.39 20.65 78.89
N PRO A 57 45.46 19.70 79.85
CA PRO A 57 45.08 18.32 79.57
C PRO A 57 43.60 18.16 79.18
N GLU A 58 42.72 18.96 79.76
CA GLU A 58 41.30 18.99 79.40
C GLU A 58 41.07 19.49 77.96
N ASP A 59 41.80 20.52 77.55
CA ASP A 59 41.71 21.06 76.19
C ASP A 59 42.22 20.05 75.15
N VAL A 60 43.33 19.36 75.45
CA VAL A 60 43.85 18.30 74.60
C VAL A 60 42.85 17.14 74.46
N ARG A 61 42.22 16.70 75.56
CA ARG A 61 41.19 15.64 75.51
C ARG A 61 39.99 16.02 74.64
N LYS A 62 39.53 17.27 74.74
CA LYS A 62 38.43 17.78 73.91
C LYS A 62 38.84 17.81 72.44
N ALA A 63 40.03 18.31 72.13
CA ALA A 63 40.56 18.30 70.77
C ALA A 63 40.63 16.88 70.19
N ASP A 64 41.13 15.91 70.95
CA ASP A 64 41.18 14.51 70.54
C ASP A 64 39.77 13.92 70.30
N SER A 65 38.79 14.26 71.13
CA SER A 65 37.40 13.84 70.92
C SER A 65 36.83 14.42 69.63
N ILE A 66 37.05 15.71 69.36
CA ILE A 66 36.60 16.37 68.12
C ILE A 66 37.28 15.74 66.90
N ILE A 67 38.57 15.43 66.99
CA ILE A 67 39.31 14.75 65.91
C ILE A 67 38.75 13.35 65.69
N SER A 68 38.45 12.61 66.76
CA SER A 68 37.82 11.29 66.69
C SER A 68 36.43 11.36 66.04
N ASP A 69 35.60 12.31 66.45
CA ASP A 69 34.27 12.54 65.90
C ASP A 69 34.33 12.95 64.43
N ALA A 70 35.25 13.85 64.07
CA ALA A 70 35.50 14.23 62.70
C ALA A 70 35.90 13.03 61.85
N LYS A 71 36.83 12.17 62.33
CA LYS A 71 37.22 10.93 61.64
C LYS A 71 36.06 9.96 61.47
N ASN A 72 35.21 9.83 62.50
CA ASN A 72 34.02 8.99 62.42
C ASN A 72 33.02 9.53 61.40
N ILE A 73 32.83 10.85 61.32
CA ILE A 73 31.95 11.50 60.34
C ILE A 73 32.51 11.30 58.93
N THR A 74 33.81 11.53 58.71
CA THR A 74 34.42 11.35 57.39
C THR A 74 34.33 9.90 56.92
N SER A 75 34.62 8.93 57.80
CA SER A 75 34.51 7.51 57.47
C SER A 75 33.07 7.09 57.12
N LYS A 76 32.07 7.61 57.87
CA LYS A 76 30.65 7.38 57.55
C LYS A 76 30.25 8.03 56.22
N ALA A 77 30.72 9.26 55.97
CA ALA A 77 30.44 9.97 54.72
C ALA A 77 31.06 9.25 53.52
N GLU A 78 32.29 8.75 53.65
CA GLU A 78 32.97 7.94 52.64
C GLU A 78 32.17 6.66 52.35
N THR A 79 31.79 5.91 53.39
CA THR A 79 31.00 4.68 53.25
C THR A 79 29.65 4.95 52.57
N TYR A 80 28.96 6.00 52.98
CA TYR A 80 27.68 6.38 52.38
C TYR A 80 27.83 6.81 50.92
N ALA A 81 28.90 7.54 50.59
CA ALA A 81 29.19 7.95 49.23
C ALA A 81 29.50 6.74 48.33
N THR A 82 30.30 5.79 48.80
CA THR A 82 30.59 4.56 48.04
C THR A 82 29.33 3.73 47.84
N GLU A 83 28.51 3.55 48.88
CA GLU A 83 27.25 2.81 48.78
C GLU A 83 26.28 3.46 47.80
N LEU A 84 26.19 4.80 47.82
CA LEU A 84 25.34 5.54 46.89
C LEU A 84 25.79 5.35 45.44
N VAL A 85 27.10 5.40 45.18
CA VAL A 85 27.67 5.18 43.84
C VAL A 85 27.44 3.74 43.39
N ASP A 86 27.68 2.76 44.25
CA ASP A 86 27.44 1.35 43.95
C ASP A 86 25.97 1.07 43.65
N ASN A 87 25.05 1.67 44.43
CA ASN A 87 23.62 1.54 44.18
C ASN A 87 23.20 2.21 42.87
N ALA A 88 23.73 3.40 42.58
CA ALA A 88 23.47 4.10 41.33
C ALA A 88 23.98 3.30 40.12
N GLN A 89 25.18 2.70 40.23
CA GLN A 89 25.76 1.87 39.19
C GLN A 89 24.94 0.60 38.96
N ALA A 90 24.57 -0.11 40.04
CA ALA A 90 23.72 -1.30 39.93
C ALA A 90 22.36 -1.01 39.28
N ARG A 91 21.75 0.14 39.61
CA ARG A 91 20.52 0.59 38.95
C ARG A 91 20.74 0.91 37.47
N ALA A 92 21.83 1.58 37.13
CA ALA A 92 22.17 1.89 35.75
C ALA A 92 22.35 0.62 34.92
N ASP A 93 23.11 -0.36 35.44
CA ASP A 93 23.33 -1.65 34.79
C ASP A 93 22.02 -2.43 34.62
N ALA A 94 21.14 -2.41 35.61
CA ALA A 94 19.81 -3.03 35.52
C ALA A 94 18.95 -2.36 34.44
N ILE A 95 18.92 -1.03 34.37
CA ILE A 95 18.18 -0.28 33.35
C ILE A 95 18.73 -0.60 31.96
N ILE A 96 20.04 -0.67 31.79
CA ILE A 96 20.69 -1.02 30.52
C ILE A 96 20.30 -2.45 30.12
N GLY A 97 20.39 -3.42 31.03
CA GLY A 97 20.00 -4.79 30.76
C GLY A 97 18.51 -4.94 30.38
N GLU A 98 17.62 -4.23 31.07
CA GLU A 98 16.21 -4.16 30.69
C GLU A 98 15.99 -3.51 29.32
N ALA A 99 16.72 -2.44 29.01
CA ALA A 99 16.62 -1.76 27.73
C ALA A 99 17.10 -2.66 26.59
N GLU A 100 18.19 -3.39 26.78
CA GLU A 100 18.72 -4.34 25.80
C GLU A 100 17.75 -5.50 25.53
N THR A 101 17.17 -6.09 26.58
CA THR A 101 16.17 -7.16 26.44
C THR A 101 14.92 -6.65 25.72
N LYS A 102 14.40 -5.48 26.07
CA LYS A 102 13.28 -4.83 25.38
C LYS A 102 13.61 -4.55 23.91
N LYS A 103 14.80 -4.01 23.62
CA LYS A 103 15.28 -3.77 22.25
C LYS A 103 15.28 -5.05 21.44
N ASN A 104 15.87 -6.12 21.98
CA ASN A 104 15.96 -7.40 21.30
C ASN A 104 14.58 -8.00 21.04
N ASN A 105 13.66 -7.94 22.01
CA ASN A 105 12.28 -8.40 21.83
C ASN A 105 11.52 -7.61 20.76
N ILE A 106 11.72 -6.29 20.69
CA ILE A 106 11.11 -5.46 19.65
C ILE A 106 11.65 -5.85 18.27
N ILE A 107 12.96 -6.02 18.14
CA ILE A 107 13.60 -6.42 16.88
C ILE A 107 13.08 -7.79 16.44
N THR A 108 13.12 -8.80 17.30
CA THR A 108 12.67 -10.16 16.95
C THR A 108 11.19 -10.20 16.58
N THR A 109 10.34 -9.46 17.31
CA THR A 109 8.91 -9.37 17.00
C THR A 109 8.68 -8.64 15.68
N ALA A 110 9.42 -7.57 15.41
CA ALA A 110 9.33 -6.82 14.16
C ALA A 110 9.79 -7.67 12.95
N GLU A 111 10.89 -8.41 13.10
CA GLU A 111 11.40 -9.33 12.08
C GLU A 111 10.39 -10.46 11.79
N ALA A 112 9.82 -11.06 12.84
CA ALA A 112 8.80 -12.09 12.69
C ALA A 112 7.54 -11.56 11.97
N ASN A 113 7.06 -10.38 12.35
CA ASN A 113 5.92 -9.73 11.72
C ASN A 113 6.22 -9.38 10.25
N ALA A 114 7.39 -8.82 9.96
CA ALA A 114 7.80 -8.50 8.60
C ALA A 114 7.88 -9.77 7.73
N SER A 115 8.47 -10.84 8.26
CA SER A 115 8.52 -12.13 7.56
C SER A 115 7.12 -12.70 7.29
N SER A 116 6.20 -12.57 8.25
CA SER A 116 4.81 -13.01 8.08
C SER A 116 4.08 -12.22 7.00
N ILE A 117 4.24 -10.90 6.98
CA ILE A 117 3.62 -10.02 5.97
C ILE A 117 4.14 -10.35 4.57
N VAL A 118 5.46 -10.57 4.44
CA VAL A 118 6.06 -10.96 3.16
C VAL A 118 5.52 -12.31 2.70
N ALA A 119 5.47 -13.31 3.59
CA ALA A 119 4.94 -14.63 3.26
C ALA A 119 3.46 -14.58 2.84
N GLU A 120 2.64 -13.80 3.53
CA GLU A 120 1.22 -13.61 3.18
C GLU A 120 1.07 -12.90 1.81
N ALA A 121 1.86 -11.85 1.56
CA ALA A 121 1.85 -11.15 0.29
C ALA A 121 2.31 -12.03 -0.87
N GLU A 122 3.30 -12.91 -0.66
CA GLU A 122 3.75 -13.89 -1.64
C GLU A 122 2.69 -14.95 -1.91
N ALA A 123 2.05 -15.49 -0.86
CA ALA A 123 0.94 -16.43 -1.01
C ALA A 123 -0.22 -15.80 -1.79
N LYS A 124 -0.57 -14.55 -1.49
CA LYS A 124 -1.64 -13.85 -2.20
C LYS A 124 -1.28 -13.55 -3.65
N ARG A 125 -0.01 -13.20 -3.92
CA ARG A 125 0.49 -13.02 -5.29
C ARG A 125 0.36 -14.30 -6.11
N GLU A 126 0.77 -15.43 -5.53
CA GLU A 126 0.69 -16.73 -6.19
C GLU A 126 -0.76 -17.12 -6.50
N GLU A 127 -1.69 -16.87 -5.57
CA GLU A 127 -3.12 -17.07 -5.79
C GLU A 127 -3.63 -16.24 -6.99
N LEU A 128 -3.31 -14.94 -7.03
CA LEU A 128 -3.73 -14.04 -8.11
C LEU A 128 -3.13 -14.42 -9.47
N ILE A 129 -1.87 -14.86 -9.50
CA ILE A 129 -1.23 -15.34 -10.73
C ILE A 129 -1.95 -16.58 -11.24
N ASN A 130 -2.25 -17.53 -10.35
CA ASN A 130 -2.96 -18.75 -10.73
C ASN A 130 -4.37 -18.43 -11.25
N GLU A 131 -5.12 -17.58 -10.56
CA GLU A 131 -6.44 -17.13 -11.01
C GLU A 131 -6.39 -16.46 -12.39
N HIS A 132 -5.43 -15.54 -12.59
CA HIS A 132 -5.25 -14.88 -13.88
C HIS A 132 -4.88 -15.87 -14.99
N SER A 133 -4.05 -16.87 -14.70
CA SER A 133 -3.67 -17.89 -15.68
C SER A 133 -4.86 -18.74 -16.12
N ILE A 134 -5.73 -19.12 -15.17
CA ILE A 134 -6.95 -19.87 -15.44
C ILE A 134 -7.93 -19.02 -16.24
N MET A 135 -8.11 -17.75 -15.87
CA MET A 135 -8.99 -16.83 -16.62
C MET A 135 -8.51 -16.63 -18.06
N ALA A 136 -7.21 -16.36 -18.26
CA ALA A 136 -6.65 -16.18 -19.59
C ALA A 136 -6.80 -17.45 -20.46
N GLU A 137 -6.63 -18.64 -19.87
CA GLU A 137 -6.87 -19.90 -20.57
C GLU A 137 -8.37 -20.10 -20.88
N ALA A 138 -9.25 -19.82 -19.93
CA ALA A 138 -10.69 -19.93 -20.10
C ALA A 138 -11.20 -19.01 -21.21
N GLU A 139 -10.74 -17.76 -21.26
CA GLU A 139 -11.06 -16.79 -22.31
C GLU A 139 -10.55 -17.27 -23.68
N ARG A 140 -9.32 -17.78 -23.74
CA ARG A 140 -8.77 -18.38 -24.97
C ARG A 140 -9.64 -19.55 -25.46
N ARG A 141 -10.07 -20.43 -24.54
CA ARG A 141 -10.94 -21.57 -24.86
C ARG A 141 -12.34 -21.11 -25.30
N ALA A 142 -12.91 -20.09 -24.65
CA ALA A 142 -14.20 -19.52 -25.00
C ALA A 142 -14.19 -18.94 -26.42
N ASN A 143 -13.19 -18.10 -26.73
CA ASN A 143 -13.01 -17.52 -28.07
C ASN A 143 -12.83 -18.58 -29.17
N LEU A 144 -12.13 -19.67 -28.86
CA LEU A 144 -11.98 -20.79 -29.80
C LEU A 144 -13.29 -21.56 -30.01
N LEU A 145 -14.08 -21.74 -28.95
CA LEU A 145 -15.37 -22.41 -29.04
C LEU A 145 -16.37 -21.57 -29.84
N GLU A 146 -16.40 -20.26 -29.61
CA GLU A 146 -17.23 -19.32 -30.36
C GLU A 146 -16.91 -19.39 -31.86
N ARG A 147 -15.64 -19.26 -32.25
CA ARG A 147 -15.22 -19.39 -33.67
C ARG A 147 -15.61 -20.74 -34.28
N LYS A 148 -15.48 -21.84 -33.52
CA LYS A 148 -15.91 -23.17 -33.98
C LYS A 148 -17.42 -23.25 -34.14
N ALA A 149 -18.18 -22.68 -33.21
CA ALA A 149 -19.63 -22.64 -33.27
C ALA A 149 -20.11 -21.81 -34.46
N GLU A 150 -19.55 -20.62 -34.68
CA GLU A 150 -19.82 -19.78 -35.86
C GLU A 150 -19.50 -20.50 -37.16
N TYR A 151 -18.32 -21.12 -37.26
CA TYR A 151 -17.93 -21.90 -38.44
C TYR A 151 -18.89 -23.05 -38.71
N ASN A 152 -19.26 -23.82 -37.67
CA ASN A 152 -20.21 -24.92 -37.81
C ASN A 152 -21.61 -24.43 -38.17
N ALA A 153 -22.09 -23.35 -37.56
CA ALA A 153 -23.37 -22.75 -37.86
C ALA A 153 -23.44 -22.29 -39.31
N LYS A 154 -22.40 -21.59 -39.79
CA LYS A 154 -22.28 -21.18 -41.19
C LYS A 154 -22.27 -22.38 -42.13
N LYS A 155 -21.50 -23.42 -41.80
CA LYS A 155 -21.45 -24.65 -42.60
C LYS A 155 -22.81 -25.36 -42.67
N VAL A 156 -23.55 -25.43 -41.56
CA VAL A 156 -24.91 -26.00 -41.53
C VAL A 156 -25.85 -25.17 -42.38
N TYR A 157 -25.78 -23.84 -42.26
CA TYR A 157 -26.58 -22.91 -43.06
C TYR A 157 -26.31 -23.07 -44.56
N ASP A 158 -25.04 -23.06 -44.96
CA ASP A 158 -24.65 -23.21 -46.37
C ASP A 158 -25.10 -24.57 -46.94
N ASN A 159 -24.89 -25.66 -46.19
CA ASN A 159 -25.36 -26.99 -46.59
C ASN A 159 -26.89 -27.05 -46.72
N ALA A 160 -27.64 -26.44 -45.79
CA ALA A 160 -29.09 -26.40 -45.84
C ALA A 160 -29.58 -25.60 -47.06
N LYS A 161 -28.90 -24.50 -47.41
CA LYS A 161 -29.18 -23.71 -48.61
C LYS A 161 -28.94 -24.54 -49.87
N THR A 162 -27.78 -25.19 -50.00
CA THR A 162 -27.49 -26.06 -51.15
C THR A 162 -28.50 -27.21 -51.27
N TYR A 163 -28.94 -27.78 -50.15
CA TYR A 163 -29.98 -28.80 -50.14
C TYR A 163 -31.33 -28.25 -50.64
N ALA A 164 -31.74 -27.07 -50.16
CA ALA A 164 -32.95 -26.40 -50.61
C ALA A 164 -32.92 -26.11 -52.12
N ASP A 165 -31.81 -25.58 -52.63
CA ASP A 165 -31.61 -25.33 -54.06
C ASP A 165 -31.73 -26.64 -54.88
N GLY A 166 -31.18 -27.75 -54.40
CA GLY A 166 -31.31 -29.05 -55.06
C GLY A 166 -32.74 -29.58 -55.10
N VAL A 167 -33.50 -29.43 -54.00
CA VAL A 167 -34.92 -29.81 -53.94
C VAL A 167 -35.76 -28.92 -54.87
N LEU A 168 -35.53 -27.60 -54.85
CA LEU A 168 -36.22 -26.64 -55.72
C LEU A 168 -35.91 -26.90 -57.19
N GLY A 169 -34.64 -27.16 -57.54
CA GLY A 169 -34.26 -27.51 -58.91
C GLY A 169 -34.92 -28.81 -59.39
N SER A 170 -35.00 -29.82 -58.52
CA SER A 170 -35.70 -31.07 -58.83
C SER A 170 -37.20 -30.83 -59.07
N LEU A 171 -37.84 -30.01 -58.25
CA LEU A 171 -39.25 -29.63 -58.43
C LEU A 171 -39.46 -28.88 -59.75
N MET A 172 -38.55 -27.97 -60.09
CA MET A 172 -38.61 -27.20 -61.34
C MET A 172 -38.53 -28.14 -62.55
N GLN A 173 -37.61 -29.11 -62.53
CA GLN A 173 -37.51 -30.13 -63.58
C GLN A 173 -38.80 -30.97 -63.69
N PHE A 174 -39.36 -31.42 -62.57
CA PHE A 174 -40.63 -32.16 -62.60
C PHE A 174 -41.75 -31.33 -63.24
N LEU A 175 -41.87 -30.06 -62.87
CA LEU A 175 -42.90 -29.18 -63.44
C LEU A 175 -42.69 -28.94 -64.94
N GLU A 176 -41.45 -28.82 -65.40
CA GLU A 176 -41.09 -28.71 -66.82
C GLU A 176 -41.49 -29.98 -67.58
N ASP A 177 -41.10 -31.16 -67.08
CA ASP A 177 -41.43 -32.45 -67.70
C ASP A 177 -42.96 -32.65 -67.77
N TYR A 178 -43.68 -32.30 -66.69
CA TYR A 178 -45.14 -32.33 -66.68
C TYR A 178 -45.75 -31.32 -67.66
N TYR A 179 -45.17 -30.12 -67.77
CA TYR A 179 -45.59 -29.11 -68.72
C TYR A 179 -45.43 -29.62 -70.16
N GLU A 180 -44.29 -30.21 -70.50
CA GLU A 180 -44.01 -30.77 -71.83
C GLU A 180 -45.03 -31.86 -72.19
N VAL A 181 -45.31 -32.79 -71.27
CA VAL A 181 -46.34 -33.83 -71.48
C VAL A 181 -47.72 -33.21 -71.69
N VAL A 182 -48.08 -32.18 -70.92
CA VAL A 182 -49.35 -31.47 -71.09
C VAL A 182 -49.39 -30.74 -72.43
N GLU A 183 -48.28 -30.14 -72.87
CA GLU A 183 -48.17 -29.45 -74.14
C GLU A 183 -48.31 -30.42 -75.33
N ILE A 184 -47.64 -31.57 -75.26
CA ILE A 184 -47.79 -32.68 -76.22
C ILE A 184 -49.26 -33.13 -76.28
N ASN A 185 -49.87 -33.44 -75.13
CA ASN A 185 -51.26 -33.87 -75.07
C ASN A 185 -52.22 -32.82 -75.64
N ARG A 186 -51.97 -31.53 -75.40
CA ARG A 186 -52.78 -30.44 -75.96
C ARG A 186 -52.65 -30.33 -77.47
N LYS A 187 -51.43 -30.49 -77.99
CA LYS A 187 -51.15 -30.50 -79.42
C LYS A 187 -51.84 -31.67 -80.12
N ASP A 188 -51.79 -32.86 -79.52
CA ASP A 188 -52.45 -34.07 -80.02
C ASP A 188 -53.98 -33.95 -80.01
N LEU A 189 -54.55 -33.24 -79.02
CA LEU A 189 -55.98 -32.96 -78.93
C LEU A 189 -56.44 -31.80 -79.83
N GLY A 190 -55.55 -31.19 -80.62
CA GLY A 190 -55.87 -30.10 -81.56
C GLY A 190 -56.35 -28.83 -80.88
N VAL A 191 -56.03 -28.64 -79.59
CA VAL A 191 -56.47 -27.48 -78.81
C VAL A 191 -55.50 -26.32 -79.05
N VAL A 192 -56.03 -25.11 -79.20
CA VAL A 192 -55.26 -23.88 -79.48
C VAL A 192 -54.10 -23.70 -78.48
N PRO A 193 -52.89 -23.27 -78.92
CA PRO A 193 -51.76 -23.00 -78.03
C PRO A 193 -52.15 -22.01 -76.92
N LYS A 194 -51.55 -22.15 -75.73
CA LYS A 194 -51.84 -21.19 -74.65
C LYS A 194 -51.17 -19.84 -75.00
N PRO A 195 -51.75 -18.71 -74.57
CA PRO A 195 -51.01 -17.46 -74.49
C PRO A 195 -49.84 -17.65 -73.53
N ASP A 196 -48.70 -17.06 -73.87
CA ASP A 196 -47.52 -17.08 -73.02
C ASP A 196 -47.85 -16.37 -71.69
N PHE A 197 -47.59 -17.04 -70.56
CA PHE A 197 -47.86 -16.47 -69.23
C PHE A 197 -46.88 -15.34 -68.87
N ASN A 198 -45.86 -15.10 -69.69
CA ASN A 198 -44.90 -14.01 -69.52
C ASN A 198 -45.20 -12.78 -70.41
N GLU A 199 -46.29 -12.77 -71.19
CA GLU A 199 -46.72 -11.59 -71.93
C GLU A 199 -47.51 -10.63 -71.03
N SER A 200 -47.04 -9.38 -70.94
CA SER A 200 -47.71 -8.31 -70.19
C SER A 200 -49.16 -8.12 -70.67
N PRO A 201 -50.13 -7.76 -69.79
CA PRO A 201 -51.56 -7.68 -70.11
C PRO A 201 -51.93 -6.82 -71.34
N ASP A 202 -51.05 -5.92 -71.75
CA ASP A 202 -51.24 -5.04 -72.91
C ASP A 202 -51.02 -5.77 -74.26
N GLU A 203 -50.19 -6.82 -74.29
CA GLU A 203 -49.90 -7.59 -75.51
C GLU A 203 -50.99 -8.63 -75.80
N ALA A 204 -51.65 -9.15 -74.76
CA ALA A 204 -52.76 -10.10 -74.88
C ALA A 204 -54.03 -9.45 -75.47
N LYS A 205 -54.33 -8.20 -75.09
CA LYS A 205 -55.49 -7.46 -75.62
C LYS A 205 -55.32 -7.07 -77.10
N ALA A 206 -54.11 -6.73 -77.53
CA ALA A 206 -53.83 -6.35 -78.91
C ALA A 206 -54.06 -7.52 -79.89
N LYS A 207 -53.69 -8.74 -79.50
CA LYS A 207 -53.88 -9.95 -80.34
C LYS A 207 -55.34 -10.40 -80.39
N GLU A 208 -56.13 -10.15 -79.33
CA GLU A 208 -57.55 -10.48 -79.31
C GLU A 208 -58.36 -9.54 -80.24
N GLU A 209 -58.01 -8.25 -80.28
CA GLU A 209 -58.60 -7.27 -81.19
C GLU A 209 -58.19 -7.50 -82.67
N GLU A 210 -56.96 -7.98 -82.92
CA GLU A 210 -56.52 -8.40 -84.26
C GLU A 210 -57.19 -9.70 -84.71
N ALA A 211 -57.42 -10.66 -83.81
CA ALA A 211 -58.10 -11.91 -84.13
C ALA A 211 -59.61 -11.70 -84.42
N GLU A 212 -60.25 -10.75 -83.75
CA GLU A 212 -61.65 -10.38 -84.03
C GLU A 212 -61.77 -9.62 -85.37
N LYS A 213 -60.82 -8.73 -85.68
CA LYS A 213 -60.73 -8.08 -87.01
C LYS A 213 -60.41 -9.08 -88.13
N ALA A 214 -59.58 -10.08 -87.89
CA ALA A 214 -59.25 -11.11 -88.88
C ALA A 214 -60.45 -12.03 -89.18
N LYS A 215 -61.26 -12.38 -88.17
CA LYS A 215 -62.52 -13.12 -88.40
C LYS A 215 -63.58 -12.30 -89.13
N ALA A 216 -63.69 -11.00 -88.84
CA ALA A 216 -64.56 -10.10 -89.61
C ALA A 216 -64.05 -9.93 -91.06
N ALA A 217 -62.73 -9.91 -91.26
CA ALA A 217 -62.12 -9.81 -92.58
C ALA A 217 -62.19 -11.11 -93.39
N GLU A 218 -62.19 -12.30 -92.79
CA GLU A 218 -62.42 -13.57 -93.54
C GLU A 218 -63.88 -13.75 -93.97
N GLU A 219 -64.85 -13.10 -93.29
CA GLU A 219 -66.22 -12.98 -93.81
C GLU A 219 -66.35 -11.90 -94.90
N GLU A 220 -65.49 -10.87 -94.92
CA GLU A 220 -65.50 -9.80 -95.93
C GLU A 220 -64.49 -9.94 -97.09
N GLU A 221 -63.46 -10.81 -97.03
CA GLU A 221 -62.50 -11.07 -98.12
C GLU A 221 -62.90 -12.25 -99.02
N SER A 222 -64.19 -12.63 -98.98
CA SER A 222 -64.94 -13.00 -100.21
C SER A 222 -65.40 -11.77 -101.01
N GLY A 223 -64.99 -10.56 -100.59
CA GLY A 223 -65.29 -9.25 -101.19
C GLY A 223 -64.14 -8.24 -101.12
N GLY A 224 -62.95 -8.59 -101.60
CA GLY A 224 -62.09 -7.65 -102.37
C GLY A 224 -61.32 -6.50 -101.68
N PHE A 225 -60.01 -6.72 -101.54
CA PHE A 225 -58.90 -5.89 -102.09
C PHE A 225 -58.50 -4.54 -101.42
N PHE A 226 -57.25 -4.53 -100.92
CA PHE A 226 -56.23 -3.44 -100.90
C PHE A 226 -56.00 -2.56 -99.64
N GLY A 227 -55.00 -2.93 -98.83
CA GLY A 227 -53.71 -2.21 -98.78
C GLY A 227 -53.43 -1.08 -97.74
N LEU A 228 -52.35 -1.30 -96.96
CA LEU A 228 -51.17 -0.42 -96.76
C LEU A 228 -50.98 0.49 -95.49
N PHE A 229 -49.87 0.19 -94.76
CA PHE A 229 -48.83 1.03 -94.10
C PHE A 229 -48.87 1.47 -92.60
N LYS A 230 -47.93 0.86 -91.81
CA LYS A 230 -46.85 1.37 -90.88
C LYS A 230 -47.19 2.52 -89.88
N ARG A 231 -46.66 2.63 -88.63
CA ARG A 231 -45.24 2.53 -88.14
C ARG A 231 -45.13 2.81 -86.59
N LYS A 232 -44.26 2.06 -85.88
CA LYS A 232 -43.48 2.28 -84.60
C LYS A 232 -43.56 3.61 -83.80
N LYS A 233 -43.52 3.53 -82.45
CA LYS A 233 -42.39 4.01 -81.58
C LYS A 233 -42.53 3.72 -80.06
N LYS A 234 -41.35 3.47 -79.45
CA LYS A 234 -40.89 3.31 -78.03
C LYS A 234 -41.38 4.40 -77.04
N PRO A 235 -41.33 4.21 -75.70
CA PRO A 235 -40.10 4.51 -74.93
C PRO A 235 -39.78 3.62 -73.70
N GLU A 236 -38.50 3.66 -73.32
CA GLU A 236 -37.90 3.31 -72.02
C GLU A 236 -37.73 4.61 -71.22
N ASP A 237 -37.85 4.51 -69.89
CA ASP A 237 -37.44 5.43 -68.81
C ASP A 237 -37.60 4.55 -67.53
N VAL A 238 -36.80 4.55 -66.45
CA VAL A 238 -36.06 5.63 -65.81
C VAL A 238 -35.33 5.05 -64.56
N GLU A 239 -34.19 5.67 -64.20
CA GLU A 239 -33.58 5.86 -62.83
C GLU A 239 -33.28 4.63 -61.95
N GLU A 240 -32.36 4.61 -60.99
CA GLU A 240 -31.21 5.39 -60.47
C GLU A 240 -30.55 4.40 -59.48
N ASP A 241 -29.23 4.21 -59.48
CA ASP A 241 -28.28 4.83 -58.55
C ASP A 241 -28.65 4.66 -57.06
N ASP A 242 -27.81 3.92 -56.33
CA ASP A 242 -27.17 4.35 -55.08
C ASP A 242 -26.45 3.16 -54.41
N GLU A 243 -25.16 3.31 -54.11
CA GLU A 243 -24.58 2.68 -52.91
C GLU A 243 -23.43 3.53 -52.35
N ASP A 244 -23.69 4.05 -51.15
CA ASP A 244 -22.90 4.90 -50.28
C ASP A 244 -21.64 4.23 -49.69
N VAL A 245 -20.72 5.09 -49.20
CA VAL A 245 -19.67 4.78 -48.21
C VAL A 245 -20.03 5.43 -46.88
#